data_AF-A0ABD0W0M0-F1
#
_entry.id   AF-A0ABD0W0M0-F1
#
_cell.length_a   1.000
_cell.length_b   1.000
_cell.length_c   1.000
_cell.angle_alpha   90.00
_cell.angle_beta   90.00
_cell.angle_gamma   90.00
#
_symmetry.space_group_name_H-M   'P 1'
#
loop_
_entity.id
_entity.type
_entity.pdbx_description
1 polymer ?
#
loop_
_entity_poly.entity_id
_entity_poly.type
_entity_poly.pdbx_seq_one_letter_code
_entity_poly.pdbx_strand_id
1 'polypeptide(L)'
;MLCGGDGSENFNNGSFCLKFSAFDSVAKEKSWPSLLHNANSSQVRVWLDGVTPRDNKSRFSLELQAVGDTQPMTRVNVLLSIDDEYTPSIFKVSQWVSLVNTTSPVLSYAQWKPVTYRKASPLFEDATPCHHSTPVTIAQRPPSGLVLAYFKGEPHTTGLNITFSIAGDPFYNTTNYLSWTVLIGLGSPRGLVLSSGCCHHDRGAWNPPADHPGGLGLCVCTQKMATAAGLPTNQLRQFKIHVL
;
A
#
# COMPACT_ATOMS: atom_id res chain seq x y z
N MET A 1 -12.65 1.43 -8.42
CA MET A 1 -12.69 2.28 -7.21
C MET A 1 -13.69 1.65 -6.27
N LEU A 2 -13.35 1.53 -4.99
CA LEU A 2 -14.23 0.99 -3.94
C LEU A 2 -14.38 2.08 -2.88
N CYS A 3 -15.60 2.46 -2.55
CA CYS A 3 -15.89 3.47 -1.53
C CYS A 3 -16.98 2.94 -0.61
N GLY A 4 -16.89 3.26 0.67
CA GLY A 4 -17.90 2.88 1.65
C GLY A 4 -17.71 3.60 2.98
N GLY A 5 -18.70 3.43 3.85
CA GLY A 5 -18.67 3.83 5.25
C GLY A 5 -19.35 2.75 6.08
N ASP A 6 -19.33 2.90 7.39
CA ASP A 6 -20.19 2.10 8.26
C ASP A 6 -21.54 2.84 8.48
N GLY A 7 -22.45 2.22 9.23
CA GLY A 7 -23.73 2.84 9.59
C GLY A 7 -23.64 3.87 10.71
N SER A 8 -22.43 4.29 11.10
CA SER A 8 -22.26 5.27 12.17
C SER A 8 -22.48 6.70 11.68
N GLU A 9 -22.81 7.60 12.60
CA GLU A 9 -22.99 9.01 12.28
C GLU A 9 -21.73 9.66 11.69
N ASN A 10 -20.55 9.13 12.02
CA ASN A 10 -19.27 9.62 11.52
C ASN A 10 -19.14 9.48 9.99
N PHE A 11 -19.84 8.53 9.38
CA PHE A 11 -19.84 8.27 7.94
C PHE A 11 -21.11 8.75 7.22
N ASN A 12 -22.05 9.43 7.89
CA ASN A 12 -23.30 9.92 7.27
C ASN A 12 -23.08 10.72 5.97
N ASN A 13 -22.02 11.54 5.94
CA ASN A 13 -21.58 12.30 4.76
C ASN A 13 -20.12 12.01 4.40
N GLY A 14 -19.59 10.89 4.90
CA GLY A 14 -18.18 10.54 4.83
C GLY A 14 -17.98 9.23 4.09
N SER A 15 -16.82 9.09 3.44
CA SER A 15 -16.44 7.83 2.80
C SER A 15 -14.97 7.52 3.01
N PHE A 16 -14.69 6.24 3.17
CA PHE A 16 -13.39 5.65 3.00
C PHE A 16 -13.33 5.00 1.62
N CYS A 17 -12.31 5.35 0.84
CA CYS A 17 -12.21 4.96 -0.55
C CYS A 17 -10.82 4.42 -0.90
N LEU A 18 -10.83 3.52 -1.87
CA LEU A 18 -9.68 2.81 -2.40
C LEU A 18 -9.72 2.82 -3.93
N LYS A 19 -8.58 3.14 -4.54
CA LYS A 19 -8.37 3.01 -5.98
C LYS A 19 -7.16 2.12 -6.23
N PHE A 20 -7.37 1.12 -7.06
CA PHE A 20 -6.34 0.22 -7.57
C PHE A 20 -5.95 0.66 -8.99
N SER A 21 -4.65 0.76 -9.22
CA SER A 21 -4.08 0.90 -10.56
C SER A 21 -3.08 -0.24 -10.78
N ALA A 22 -3.18 -0.89 -11.94
CA ALA A 22 -2.16 -1.81 -12.44
C ALA A 22 -1.48 -1.18 -13.65
N PHE A 23 -0.26 -1.63 -13.94
CA PHE A 23 0.58 -1.03 -14.97
C PHE A 23 1.16 -2.11 -15.88
N ASP A 24 1.49 -1.74 -17.11
CA ASP A 24 2.09 -2.64 -18.13
C ASP A 24 3.53 -2.24 -18.48
N SER A 25 4.00 -1.12 -17.93
CA SER A 25 5.24 -0.47 -18.31
C SER A 25 5.83 0.31 -17.13
N VAL A 26 7.10 0.70 -17.26
CA VAL A 26 7.79 1.51 -16.25
C VAL A 26 7.46 2.97 -16.48
N ALA A 27 6.79 3.61 -15.53
CA ALA A 27 6.49 5.04 -15.61
C ALA A 27 6.23 5.63 -14.22
N LYS A 28 6.08 6.96 -14.17
CA LYS A 28 5.53 7.68 -13.01
C LYS A 28 4.14 8.15 -13.37
N GLU A 29 3.23 8.08 -12.42
CA GLU A 29 1.95 8.77 -12.59
C GLU A 29 2.16 10.30 -12.57
N LYS A 30 1.28 11.02 -13.28
CA LYS A 30 1.21 12.48 -13.20
C LYS A 30 0.68 12.95 -11.85
N SER A 31 -0.11 12.11 -11.18
CA SER A 31 -0.62 12.37 -9.84
C SER A 31 0.48 12.18 -8.80
N TRP A 32 0.55 13.14 -7.87
CA TRP A 32 1.29 12.99 -6.63
C TRP A 32 0.88 11.72 -5.88
N PRO A 33 1.82 11.00 -5.22
CA PRO A 33 3.23 11.33 -5.01
C PRO A 33 4.20 10.93 -6.16
N SER A 34 3.67 10.61 -7.34
CA SER A 34 4.45 10.26 -8.54
C SER A 34 5.38 9.06 -8.32
N LEU A 35 4.88 8.01 -7.66
CA LEU A 35 5.64 6.77 -7.44
C LEU A 35 6.01 6.12 -8.78
N LEU A 36 7.27 5.68 -8.89
CA LEU A 36 7.76 4.93 -10.03
C LEU A 36 7.19 3.51 -9.97
N HIS A 37 6.34 3.17 -10.94
CA HIS A 37 5.72 1.86 -11.05
C HIS A 37 6.29 1.07 -12.23
N ASN A 38 5.97 -0.22 -12.26
CA ASN A 38 6.29 -1.15 -13.35
C ASN A 38 5.22 -2.26 -13.46
N ALA A 39 5.37 -3.15 -14.46
CA ALA A 39 4.42 -4.24 -14.72
C ALA A 39 4.27 -5.26 -13.59
N ASN A 40 5.20 -5.33 -12.64
CA ASN A 40 5.15 -6.23 -11.48
C ASN A 40 4.61 -5.53 -10.22
N SER A 41 4.01 -4.35 -10.38
CA SER A 41 3.50 -3.55 -9.27
C SER A 41 2.09 -3.07 -9.51
N SER A 42 1.36 -2.86 -8.43
CA SER A 42 0.06 -2.22 -8.40
C SER A 42 0.09 -1.10 -7.40
N GLN A 43 -0.55 0.02 -7.74
CA GLN A 43 -0.70 1.16 -6.84
C GLN A 43 -2.06 1.12 -6.18
N VAL A 44 -2.06 1.38 -4.87
CA VAL A 44 -3.26 1.55 -4.07
C VAL A 44 -3.26 2.96 -3.54
N ARG A 45 -4.24 3.76 -3.96
CA ARG A 45 -4.54 5.06 -3.36
C ARG A 45 -5.69 4.87 -2.38
N VAL A 46 -5.50 5.34 -1.16
CA VAL A 46 -6.49 5.32 -0.08
C VAL A 46 -6.87 6.76 0.25
N TRP A 47 -8.13 7.04 0.48
CA TRP A 47 -8.53 8.35 1.00
C TRP A 47 -9.77 8.31 1.88
N LEU A 48 -9.84 9.29 2.78
CA LEU A 48 -11.01 9.64 3.58
C LEU A 48 -11.56 10.96 3.05
N ASP A 49 -12.85 11.03 2.80
CA ASP A 49 -13.54 12.23 2.31
C ASP A 49 -14.80 12.47 3.12
N GLY A 50 -14.89 13.59 3.83
CA GLY A 50 -16.07 13.99 4.60
C GLY A 50 -16.33 13.19 5.89
N VAL A 51 -15.38 12.35 6.35
CA VAL A 51 -15.58 11.53 7.57
C VAL A 51 -15.48 12.41 8.81
N THR A 52 -16.54 12.45 9.61
CA THR A 52 -16.55 13.28 10.82
C THR A 52 -15.57 12.68 11.85
N PRO A 53 -14.53 13.41 12.28
CA PRO A 53 -13.62 12.91 13.30
C PRO A 53 -14.31 12.87 14.67
N ARG A 54 -13.88 11.95 15.54
CA ARG A 54 -14.42 11.81 16.91
C ARG A 54 -14.15 13.05 17.78
N ASP A 55 -13.06 13.75 17.51
CA ASP A 55 -12.62 14.96 18.20
C ASP A 55 -11.88 15.87 17.21
N ASN A 56 -11.89 17.18 17.46
CA ASN A 56 -11.18 18.18 16.64
C ASN A 56 -9.67 17.96 16.52
N LYS A 57 -9.06 17.21 17.44
CA LYS A 57 -7.64 16.86 17.44
C LYS A 57 -7.38 15.42 16.98
N SER A 58 -8.39 14.73 16.45
CA SER A 58 -8.25 13.35 15.97
C SER A 58 -7.25 13.25 14.83
N ARG A 59 -6.46 12.17 14.86
CA ARG A 59 -5.57 11.78 13.77
C ARG A 59 -5.96 10.38 13.32
N PHE A 60 -5.96 10.18 12.02
CA PHE A 60 -6.29 8.89 11.43
C PHE A 60 -5.02 8.03 11.29
N SER A 61 -5.22 6.72 11.29
CA SER A 61 -4.17 5.75 11.04
C SER A 61 -4.67 4.63 10.12
N LEU A 62 -3.77 4.06 9.33
CA LEU A 62 -4.00 2.80 8.62
C LEU A 62 -3.06 1.74 9.16
N GLU A 63 -3.58 0.57 9.48
CA GLU A 63 -2.75 -0.61 9.72
C GLU A 63 -2.57 -1.37 8.40
N LEU A 64 -1.32 -1.64 8.05
CA LEU A 64 -0.97 -2.53 6.94
C LEU A 64 -0.47 -3.85 7.52
N GLN A 65 -1.04 -4.95 7.07
CA GLN A 65 -0.60 -6.29 7.43
C GLN A 65 -0.12 -7.03 6.19
N ALA A 66 1.08 -7.60 6.26
CA ALA A 66 1.63 -8.51 5.27
C ALA A 66 1.51 -9.95 5.76
N VAL A 67 0.94 -10.82 4.91
CA VAL A 67 0.72 -12.24 5.20
C VAL A 67 1.55 -13.09 4.24
N GLY A 68 2.27 -14.09 4.77
CA GLY A 68 2.93 -15.11 3.94
C GLY A 68 3.61 -16.23 4.72
N ASP A 69 4.02 -17.28 4.02
CA ASP A 69 4.39 -18.55 4.66
C ASP A 69 5.86 -18.63 5.11
N THR A 70 6.76 -17.92 4.43
CA THR A 70 8.19 -18.30 4.43
C THR A 70 9.13 -17.34 5.15
N GLN A 71 8.68 -16.16 5.59
CA GLN A 71 9.39 -15.25 6.51
C GLN A 71 8.59 -13.96 6.77
N PRO A 72 8.67 -13.35 7.97
CA PRO A 72 8.05 -12.07 8.28
C PRO A 72 8.77 -10.89 7.62
N MET A 73 8.03 -9.83 7.29
CA MET A 73 8.61 -8.57 6.79
C MET A 73 8.96 -7.68 7.99
N THR A 74 10.17 -7.81 8.53
CA THR A 74 10.48 -7.25 9.87
C THR A 74 11.02 -5.83 9.88
N ARG A 75 11.41 -5.28 8.72
CA ARG A 75 12.05 -3.96 8.65
C ARG A 75 11.55 -3.12 7.48
N VAL A 76 11.40 -1.82 7.73
CA VAL A 76 11.23 -0.80 6.70
C VAL A 76 12.57 -0.13 6.44
N ASN A 77 13.02 -0.14 5.19
CA ASN A 77 14.18 0.61 4.73
C ASN A 77 13.71 1.98 4.22
N VAL A 78 14.42 3.05 4.58
CA VAL A 78 14.12 4.40 4.10
C VAL A 78 15.24 4.83 3.17
N LEU A 79 14.94 4.95 1.88
CA LEU A 79 15.89 5.36 0.84
C LEU A 79 15.72 6.84 0.51
N LEU A 80 16.82 7.49 0.14
CA LEU A 80 16.78 8.83 -0.45
C LEU A 80 16.36 8.74 -1.93
N SER A 81 15.53 9.69 -2.36
CA SER A 81 15.04 9.84 -3.73
C SER A 81 15.52 11.17 -4.28
N ILE A 82 16.06 11.13 -5.51
CA ILE A 82 16.70 12.28 -6.18
C ILE A 82 15.72 13.17 -6.95
N ASP A 83 14.44 12.80 -7.04
CA ASP A 83 13.51 13.37 -8.00
C ASP A 83 12.94 14.76 -7.63
N ASP A 84 13.11 15.22 -6.39
CA ASP A 84 12.32 16.36 -5.89
C ASP A 84 13.18 17.32 -5.02
N GLU A 85 14.24 17.90 -5.62
CA GLU A 85 15.34 18.73 -5.06
C GLU A 85 14.97 19.86 -4.08
N TYR A 86 13.68 20.18 -3.88
CA TYR A 86 13.25 21.31 -3.05
C TYR A 86 12.27 20.96 -1.91
N THR A 87 12.03 19.68 -1.57
CA THR A 87 10.90 19.29 -0.68
C THR A 87 11.20 18.14 0.34
N PRO A 88 11.74 18.42 1.55
CA PRO A 88 12.42 17.48 2.47
C PRO A 88 11.74 16.11 2.77
N SER A 89 10.42 16.06 2.85
CA SER A 89 9.66 14.83 3.13
C SER A 89 9.39 13.98 1.88
N ILE A 90 9.52 14.57 0.69
CA ILE A 90 9.28 13.91 -0.60
C ILE A 90 10.55 13.19 -1.09
N PHE A 91 11.72 13.52 -0.54
CA PHE A 91 13.01 12.85 -0.83
C PHE A 91 13.17 11.47 -0.22
N LYS A 92 12.17 10.95 0.48
CA LYS A 92 12.28 9.64 1.13
C LYS A 92 11.29 8.69 0.52
N VAL A 93 11.74 7.46 0.32
CA VAL A 93 10.90 6.35 -0.08
C VAL A 93 11.08 5.25 0.95
N SER A 94 10.01 4.97 1.69
CA SER A 94 9.94 3.84 2.59
C SER A 94 9.66 2.57 1.80
N GLN A 95 10.41 1.52 2.08
CA GLN A 95 10.30 0.20 1.47
C GLN A 95 10.19 -0.86 2.56
N TRP A 96 9.04 -1.52 2.59
CA TRP A 96 8.82 -2.71 3.40
C TRP A 96 8.99 -3.91 2.48
N VAL A 97 10.06 -4.71 2.68
CA VAL A 97 10.47 -5.77 1.74
C VAL A 97 10.54 -7.11 2.48
N SER A 98 10.15 -8.19 1.81
CA SER A 98 10.32 -9.54 2.33
C SER A 98 11.79 -9.96 2.31
N LEU A 99 12.15 -10.93 3.14
CA LEU A 99 13.50 -11.50 3.11
C LEU A 99 13.63 -12.47 1.93
N VAL A 100 14.84 -12.54 1.36
CA VAL A 100 15.20 -13.53 0.33
C VAL A 100 15.44 -14.87 1.02
N ASN A 101 14.89 -15.94 0.46
CA ASN A 101 15.05 -17.32 0.93
C ASN A 101 15.53 -18.21 -0.22
N THR A 102 16.28 -19.27 0.09
CA THR A 102 16.65 -20.34 -0.85
C THR A 102 15.46 -21.00 -1.57
N THR A 103 14.26 -20.96 -0.99
CA THR A 103 13.01 -21.49 -1.58
C THR A 103 12.17 -20.43 -2.32
N SER A 104 12.48 -19.14 -2.19
CA SER A 104 11.75 -18.05 -2.86
C SER A 104 12.71 -16.94 -3.28
N PRO A 105 13.19 -16.96 -4.54
CA PRO A 105 14.08 -15.91 -5.04
C PRO A 105 13.32 -14.61 -5.33
N VAL A 106 11.98 -14.65 -5.43
CA VAL A 106 11.15 -13.48 -5.74
C VAL A 106 10.78 -12.75 -4.46
N LEU A 107 11.20 -11.49 -4.38
CA LEU A 107 10.84 -10.58 -3.30
C LEU A 107 9.40 -10.10 -3.46
N SER A 108 8.77 -9.71 -2.36
CA SER A 108 7.56 -8.90 -2.33
C SER A 108 7.84 -7.62 -1.58
N TYR A 109 7.20 -6.53 -1.97
CA TYR A 109 7.41 -5.24 -1.33
C TYR A 109 6.15 -4.39 -1.28
N ALA A 110 6.11 -3.51 -0.28
CA ALA A 110 5.27 -2.32 -0.24
C ALA A 110 6.17 -1.08 -0.17
N GLN A 111 5.88 -0.08 -0.98
CA GLN A 111 6.70 1.13 -1.13
C GLN A 111 5.83 2.38 -1.12
N TRP A 112 6.22 3.39 -0.36
CA TRP A 112 5.49 4.67 -0.29
C TRP A 112 6.45 5.84 -0.02
N LYS A 113 6.06 7.05 -0.40
CA LYS A 113 6.68 8.27 0.13
C LYS A 113 6.02 8.60 1.48
N PRO A 114 6.75 9.10 2.51
CA PRO A 114 6.20 9.41 3.83
C PRO A 114 5.41 10.73 3.81
N VAL A 115 4.41 10.81 2.92
CA VAL A 115 3.60 11.98 2.62
C VAL A 115 2.14 11.59 2.41
N THR A 116 1.26 12.45 2.91
CA THR A 116 -0.18 12.43 2.66
C THR A 116 -0.64 13.75 2.09
N TYR A 117 -1.83 13.75 1.50
CA TYR A 117 -2.39 14.92 0.84
C TYR A 117 -3.76 15.28 1.37
N ARG A 118 -3.97 16.56 1.67
CA ARG A 118 -5.21 17.09 2.26
C ARG A 118 -6.26 17.54 1.24
N LYS A 119 -6.00 17.35 -0.05
CA LYS A 119 -6.96 17.64 -1.12
C LYS A 119 -6.98 16.52 -2.16
N ALA A 120 -8.13 16.35 -2.82
CA ALA A 120 -8.32 15.33 -3.86
C ALA A 120 -7.42 15.55 -5.09
N SER A 121 -7.23 16.82 -5.45
CA SER A 121 -6.32 17.30 -6.48
C SER A 121 -5.21 18.11 -5.81
N PRO A 122 -4.20 17.46 -5.23
CA PRO A 122 -3.24 18.13 -4.37
C PRO A 122 -2.24 18.98 -5.15
N LEU A 123 -1.94 20.14 -4.59
CA LEU A 123 -0.73 20.90 -4.86
C LEU A 123 0.37 20.50 -3.86
N PHE A 124 1.57 21.00 -4.10
CA PHE A 124 2.71 20.74 -3.24
C PHE A 124 2.44 21.14 -1.77
N GLU A 125 1.78 22.29 -1.54
CA GLU A 125 1.41 22.80 -0.20
C GLU A 125 0.36 21.95 0.55
N ASP A 126 -0.34 21.07 -0.16
CA ASP A 126 -1.33 20.18 0.44
C ASP A 126 -0.69 18.92 1.06
N ALA A 127 0.62 18.75 0.85
CA ALA A 127 1.42 17.65 1.39
C ALA A 127 1.62 17.81 2.90
N THR A 128 1.38 16.74 3.65
CA THR A 128 1.74 16.62 5.07
C THR A 128 2.52 15.34 5.31
N PRO A 129 3.48 15.31 6.25
CA PRO A 129 4.20 14.08 6.57
C PRO A 129 3.28 12.98 7.13
N CYS A 130 3.65 11.73 6.89
CA CYS A 130 3.10 10.57 7.61
C CYS A 130 4.23 9.72 8.22
N HIS A 131 3.93 9.06 9.33
CA HIS A 131 4.87 8.16 10.01
C HIS A 131 4.42 6.72 9.89
N HIS A 132 5.39 5.81 9.97
CA HIS A 132 5.10 4.40 10.15
C HIS A 132 5.64 3.91 11.51
N SER A 133 4.94 2.97 12.14
CA SER A 133 5.48 2.26 13.30
C SER A 133 6.58 1.27 12.89
N THR A 134 7.29 0.73 13.86
CA THR A 134 8.13 -0.46 13.64
C THR A 134 7.21 -1.64 13.28
N PRO A 135 7.57 -2.47 12.28
CA PRO A 135 6.84 -3.70 11.99
C PRO A 135 6.85 -4.66 13.18
N VAL A 136 5.71 -5.25 13.48
CA VAL A 136 5.54 -6.21 14.58
C VAL A 136 4.86 -7.49 14.08
N THR A 137 5.26 -8.63 14.62
CA THR A 137 4.57 -9.90 14.35
C THR A 137 3.19 -9.86 14.97
N ILE A 138 2.18 -10.20 14.18
CA ILE A 138 0.79 -10.30 14.65
C ILE A 138 0.50 -11.78 14.88
N ALA A 139 0.15 -12.11 16.14
CA ALA A 139 -0.08 -13.49 16.56
C ALA A 139 -1.33 -14.12 15.93
N GLN A 140 -2.34 -13.30 15.62
CA GLN A 140 -3.58 -13.75 15.02
C GLN A 140 -3.59 -13.50 13.52
N ARG A 141 -4.09 -14.48 12.77
CA ARG A 141 -4.34 -14.31 11.34
C ARG A 141 -5.38 -13.22 11.13
N PRO A 142 -5.20 -12.31 10.15
CA PRO A 142 -6.23 -11.34 9.84
C PRO A 142 -7.54 -12.04 9.47
N PRO A 143 -8.69 -11.61 10.04
CA PRO A 143 -10.00 -12.20 9.73
C PRO A 143 -10.42 -11.74 8.33
N SER A 144 -9.96 -12.45 7.31
CA SER A 144 -10.23 -12.16 5.90
C SER A 144 -10.53 -13.45 5.17
N GLY A 145 -11.69 -13.52 4.52
CA GLY A 145 -12.06 -14.67 3.69
C GLY A 145 -11.03 -14.96 2.59
N LEU A 146 -10.43 -13.91 2.01
CA LEU A 146 -9.39 -14.04 0.98
C LEU A 146 -8.08 -14.62 1.53
N VAL A 147 -7.69 -14.22 2.75
CA VAL A 147 -6.50 -14.77 3.41
C VAL A 147 -6.75 -16.22 3.78
N LEU A 148 -7.92 -16.52 4.35
CA LEU A 148 -8.31 -17.88 4.75
C LEU A 148 -8.42 -18.83 3.56
N ALA A 149 -8.98 -18.37 2.44
CA ALA A 149 -9.13 -19.18 1.23
C ALA A 149 -7.78 -19.46 0.55
N TYR A 150 -6.87 -18.48 0.57
CA TYR A 150 -5.56 -18.59 -0.08
C TYR A 150 -4.54 -19.36 0.78
N PHE A 151 -4.42 -19.00 2.06
CA PHE A 151 -3.46 -19.59 2.99
C PHE A 151 -4.14 -20.69 3.79
N LYS A 152 -3.91 -21.94 3.38
CA LYS A 152 -4.47 -23.15 4.01
C LYS A 152 -3.79 -23.56 5.33
N GLY A 153 -2.62 -23.00 5.64
CA GLY A 153 -1.88 -23.23 6.89
C GLY A 153 -1.99 -22.06 7.87
N GLU A 154 -1.08 -21.98 8.85
CA GLU A 154 -0.90 -20.80 9.71
C GLU A 154 0.16 -19.86 9.11
N PRO A 155 -0.23 -18.84 8.32
CA PRO A 155 0.74 -17.95 7.70
C PRO A 155 1.33 -16.99 8.74
N HIS A 156 2.57 -16.58 8.50
CA HIS A 156 3.18 -15.51 9.29
C HIS A 156 2.56 -14.17 8.90
N THR A 157 2.07 -13.43 9.90
CA THR A 157 1.55 -12.08 9.71
C THR A 157 2.47 -11.08 10.38
N THR A 158 2.84 -10.02 9.66
CA THR A 158 3.54 -8.87 10.21
C THR A 158 2.74 -7.62 9.89
N GLY A 159 2.60 -6.71 10.84
CA GLY A 159 1.86 -5.47 10.65
C GLY A 159 2.66 -4.23 11.04
N LEU A 160 2.26 -3.10 10.48
CA LEU A 160 2.72 -1.77 10.87
C LEU A 160 1.58 -0.77 10.71
N ASN A 161 1.64 0.32 11.46
CA ASN A 161 0.68 1.40 11.38
C ASN A 161 1.27 2.58 10.63
N ILE A 162 0.48 3.20 9.75
CA ILE A 162 0.76 4.47 9.09
C ILE A 162 -0.12 5.53 9.75
N THR A 163 0.50 6.45 10.46
CA THR A 163 -0.18 7.56 11.13
C THR A 163 -0.03 8.83 10.31
N PHE A 164 -1.13 9.58 10.19
CA PHE A 164 -1.18 10.74 9.31
C PHE A 164 -1.09 12.06 10.08
N SER A 165 -0.37 13.01 9.46
CA SER A 165 -0.03 14.32 10.01
C SER A 165 0.89 14.24 11.24
N ILE A 166 1.72 15.27 11.45
CA ILE A 166 2.60 15.39 12.63
C ILE A 166 2.17 16.50 13.59
N ALA A 167 2.80 16.56 14.77
CA ALA A 167 2.60 17.69 15.69
C ALA A 167 2.97 19.00 14.98
N GLY A 168 2.08 20.00 15.05
CA GLY A 168 2.24 21.27 14.34
C GLY A 168 1.49 21.34 13.00
N ASP A 169 1.13 20.21 12.38
CA ASP A 169 0.31 20.22 11.17
C ASP A 169 -1.17 20.48 11.47
N PRO A 170 -1.91 21.09 10.52
CA PRO A 170 -3.36 21.19 10.61
C PRO A 170 -4.03 19.81 10.72
N PHE A 171 -5.08 19.74 11.54
CA PHE A 171 -5.89 18.54 11.71
C PHE A 171 -6.77 18.28 10.49
N TYR A 172 -7.25 17.04 10.37
CA TYR A 172 -8.10 16.56 9.27
C TYR A 172 -9.31 17.48 9.00
N ASN A 173 -9.94 17.99 10.08
CA ASN A 173 -11.11 18.86 10.02
C ASN A 173 -10.92 20.17 9.22
N THR A 174 -9.68 20.56 8.92
CA THR A 174 -9.37 21.74 8.10
C THR A 174 -9.85 21.57 6.65
N THR A 175 -9.79 20.34 6.14
CA THR A 175 -10.15 20.03 4.73
C THR A 175 -11.19 18.93 4.62
N ASN A 176 -11.39 18.15 5.70
CA ASN A 176 -12.16 16.91 5.70
C ASN A 176 -11.73 15.94 4.59
N TYR A 177 -10.45 15.99 4.22
CA TYR A 177 -9.90 15.12 3.19
C TYR A 177 -8.49 14.68 3.56
N LEU A 178 -8.21 13.42 3.29
CA LEU A 178 -6.88 12.84 3.44
C LEU A 178 -6.70 11.78 2.38
N SER A 179 -5.58 11.79 1.66
CA SER A 179 -5.19 10.68 0.81
C SER A 179 -3.73 10.25 1.00
N TRP A 180 -3.51 8.96 0.83
CA TRP A 180 -2.21 8.30 0.92
C TRP A 180 -2.09 7.27 -0.20
N THR A 181 -0.86 7.04 -0.68
CA THR A 181 -0.62 6.13 -1.81
C THR A 181 0.53 5.18 -1.49
N VAL A 182 0.31 3.89 -1.77
CA VAL A 182 1.32 2.83 -1.63
C VAL A 182 1.40 2.03 -2.93
N LEU A 183 2.62 1.64 -3.29
CA LEU A 183 2.92 0.72 -4.38
C LEU A 183 3.22 -0.65 -3.79
N ILE A 184 2.56 -1.68 -4.29
CA ILE A 184 2.72 -3.07 -3.83
C ILE A 184 3.17 -3.90 -5.03
N GLY A 185 4.22 -4.69 -4.89
CA GLY A 185 4.75 -5.43 -6.02
C GLY A 185 5.56 -6.68 -5.68
N LEU A 186 5.93 -7.38 -6.74
CA LEU A 186 6.80 -8.55 -6.72
C LEU A 186 8.12 -8.24 -7.44
N GLY A 187 9.19 -8.91 -7.02
CA GLY A 187 10.56 -8.63 -7.42
C GLY A 187 11.20 -7.51 -6.59
N SER A 188 12.32 -6.98 -7.07
CA SER A 188 13.04 -5.92 -6.37
C SER A 188 12.33 -4.58 -6.55
N PRO A 189 12.04 -3.84 -5.45
CA PRO A 189 11.46 -2.51 -5.55
C PRO A 189 12.44 -1.60 -6.27
N ARG A 190 11.98 -0.92 -7.32
CA ARG A 190 12.79 0.11 -7.98
C ARG A 190 12.68 1.40 -7.17
N GLY A 191 13.80 1.87 -6.66
CA GLY A 191 13.98 3.28 -6.34
C GLY A 191 14.82 3.90 -7.44
N LEU A 192 14.58 5.16 -7.77
CA LEU A 192 15.59 5.93 -8.50
C LEU A 192 16.75 6.19 -7.52
N VAL A 193 17.66 5.22 -7.42
CA VAL A 193 18.90 5.29 -6.64
C VAL A 193 20.04 5.47 -7.64
N LEU A 194 21.05 6.28 -7.30
CA LEU A 194 22.28 6.38 -8.09
C LEU A 194 22.97 5.00 -8.13
N SER A 195 22.77 4.22 -9.20
CA SER A 195 23.71 3.24 -9.73
C SER A 195 23.17 2.57 -11.01
N SER A 196 24.08 2.41 -11.98
CA SER A 196 23.94 1.90 -13.35
C SER A 196 23.28 0.53 -13.52
N GLY A 197 22.43 0.39 -14.55
CA GLY A 197 22.35 -0.86 -15.32
C GLY A 197 20.98 -1.55 -15.46
N CYS A 198 20.36 -1.33 -16.62
CA CYS A 198 19.62 -2.27 -17.46
C CYS A 198 18.15 -2.69 -17.17
N CYS A 199 17.38 -2.63 -18.25
CA CYS A 199 15.95 -2.92 -18.42
C CYS A 199 15.75 -4.36 -18.93
N HIS A 200 14.58 -4.95 -18.68
CA HIS A 200 13.97 -5.93 -19.60
C HIS A 200 12.44 -5.98 -19.46
N HIS A 201 11.77 -6.17 -20.60
CA HIS A 201 10.33 -6.09 -20.88
C HIS A 201 9.75 -7.51 -21.05
N ASP A 202 8.45 -7.72 -20.79
CA ASP A 202 7.53 -8.45 -21.70
C ASP A 202 6.08 -8.55 -21.16
N ARG A 203 5.13 -8.58 -22.11
CA ARG A 203 3.66 -8.43 -21.95
C ARG A 203 2.89 -9.75 -22.11
N GLY A 204 1.67 -9.80 -21.55
CA GLY A 204 0.60 -10.74 -21.96
C GLY A 204 -0.72 -10.47 -21.22
N ALA A 205 -1.85 -10.43 -21.94
CA ALA A 205 -3.20 -10.08 -21.45
C ALA A 205 -4.12 -11.31 -21.25
N TRP A 206 -5.12 -11.24 -20.35
CA TRP A 206 -6.17 -12.27 -20.16
C TRP A 206 -7.51 -11.73 -19.57
N ASN A 207 -8.65 -12.39 -19.85
CA ASN A 207 -10.06 -12.05 -19.50
C ASN A 207 -10.58 -12.83 -18.25
N PRO A 208 -11.54 -12.32 -17.44
CA PRO A 208 -11.98 -13.01 -16.20
C PRO A 208 -13.36 -13.70 -16.30
N PRO A 209 -13.70 -14.57 -15.31
CA PRO A 209 -15.10 -14.72 -14.90
C PRO A 209 -15.37 -14.49 -13.39
N ALA A 210 -16.53 -13.85 -13.17
CA ALA A 210 -17.52 -13.84 -12.08
C ALA A 210 -17.45 -14.94 -10.99
N ASP A 211 -17.98 -14.83 -9.77
CA ASP A 211 -18.73 -13.85 -8.95
C ASP A 211 -18.82 -14.45 -7.50
N HIS A 212 -19.28 -13.67 -6.50
CA HIS A 212 -19.90 -14.05 -5.19
C HIS A 212 -19.28 -13.46 -3.89
N PRO A 213 -20.13 -13.24 -2.84
CA PRO A 213 -20.06 -12.04 -2.00
C PRO A 213 -19.78 -12.27 -0.49
N GLY A 214 -19.37 -11.20 0.21
CA GLY A 214 -19.69 -10.97 1.63
C GLY A 214 -18.52 -10.69 2.59
N GLY A 215 -18.39 -9.42 3.04
CA GLY A 215 -17.58 -8.98 4.20
C GLY A 215 -16.37 -8.10 3.85
N LEU A 216 -16.35 -6.82 4.28
CA LEU A 216 -15.30 -5.85 3.95
C LEU A 216 -14.05 -6.04 4.80
N GLY A 217 -13.19 -6.97 4.37
CA GLY A 217 -11.75 -6.96 4.64
C GLY A 217 -11.02 -7.01 3.30
N LEU A 218 -10.27 -5.96 2.94
CA LEU A 218 -9.67 -5.86 1.61
C LEU A 218 -8.26 -6.42 1.61
N CYS A 219 -8.03 -7.46 0.82
CA CYS A 219 -6.73 -8.05 0.59
C CYS A 219 -6.24 -7.72 -0.81
N VAL A 220 -5.09 -7.08 -0.89
CA VAL A 220 -4.39 -6.82 -2.15
C VAL A 220 -3.51 -8.02 -2.43
N CYS A 221 -3.94 -8.83 -3.39
CA CYS A 221 -3.14 -9.92 -3.94
C CYS A 221 -2.29 -9.37 -5.08
N THR A 222 -0.98 -9.47 -5.00
CA THR A 222 -0.14 -9.31 -6.19
C THR A 222 -0.02 -10.68 -6.85
N GLN A 223 -0.66 -10.87 -8.00
CA GLN A 223 -0.48 -12.07 -8.82
C GLN A 223 0.37 -11.69 -10.03
N LYS A 224 1.41 -12.48 -10.30
CA LYS A 224 2.03 -12.54 -11.62
C LYS A 224 1.10 -13.35 -12.51
N MET A 225 0.49 -12.76 -13.55
CA MET A 225 0.01 -13.57 -14.67
C MET A 225 1.25 -14.09 -15.41
N ALA A 226 1.63 -15.34 -15.15
CA ALA A 226 2.63 -16.04 -15.93
C ALA A 226 1.96 -17.22 -16.64
N THR A 227 2.16 -17.27 -17.96
CA THR A 227 2.00 -18.42 -18.84
C THR A 227 2.26 -19.75 -18.12
N ALA A 228 1.26 -20.64 -18.20
CA ALA A 228 1.33 -22.09 -18.07
C ALA A 228 2.67 -22.68 -17.55
N ALA A 229 2.97 -22.49 -16.27
CA ALA A 229 3.82 -23.35 -15.45
C ALA A 229 3.68 -22.89 -13.99
N GLY A 230 3.19 -23.79 -13.12
CA GLY A 230 2.77 -23.47 -11.76
C GLY A 230 3.83 -22.73 -10.92
N LEU A 231 3.43 -21.57 -10.40
CA LEU A 231 4.08 -21.01 -9.21
C LEU A 231 3.63 -21.83 -8.00
N PRO A 232 4.55 -22.35 -7.16
CA PRO A 232 4.17 -22.95 -5.89
C PRO A 232 3.51 -21.89 -5.01
N THR A 233 2.46 -22.29 -4.28
CA THR A 233 1.62 -21.45 -3.39
C THR A 233 2.42 -20.56 -2.42
N ASN A 234 3.68 -20.94 -2.15
CA ASN A 234 4.59 -20.30 -1.21
C ASN A 234 5.21 -18.96 -1.69
N GLN A 235 4.83 -18.45 -2.87
CA GLN A 235 5.44 -17.25 -3.50
C GLN A 235 4.58 -15.99 -3.42
N LEU A 236 3.28 -16.09 -3.07
CA LEU A 236 2.39 -14.94 -3.07
C LEU A 236 2.17 -14.40 -1.65
N ARG A 237 2.18 -13.07 -1.52
CA ARG A 237 1.83 -12.37 -0.28
C ARG A 237 0.59 -11.52 -0.49
N GLN A 238 -0.23 -11.48 0.55
CA GLN A 238 -1.38 -10.59 0.61
C GLN A 238 -1.10 -9.44 1.57
N PHE A 239 -1.42 -8.23 1.12
CA PHE A 239 -1.43 -7.05 1.98
C PHE A 239 -2.87 -6.74 2.37
N LYS A 240 -3.13 -6.61 3.67
CA LYS A 240 -4.43 -6.20 4.19
C LYS A 240 -4.31 -4.79 4.76
N ILE A 241 -5.30 -3.95 4.45
CA ILE A 241 -5.40 -2.58 4.97
C ILE A 241 -6.57 -2.55 5.96
N HIS A 242 -6.28 -2.12 7.18
CA HIS A 242 -7.23 -1.87 8.26
C HIS A 242 -7.26 -0.36 8.57
N VAL A 243 -8.45 0.18 8.84
CA VAL A 243 -8.62 1.58 9.25
C VAL A 243 -8.89 1.57 10.76
N LEU A 244 -8.13 2.36 11.51
CA LEU A 244 -8.25 2.53 12.96
C LEU A 244 -8.75 3.93 13.32
#